data_AF-A0A5F2BVX5-F1
#
_entry.id   AF-A0A5F2BVX5-F1
#
_cell.length_a   1.000
_cell.length_b   1.000
_cell.length_c   1.000
_cell.angle_alpha   90.00
_cell.angle_beta   90.00
_cell.angle_gamma   90.00
#
_symmetry.space_group_name_H-M   'P 1'
#
loop_
_entity.id
_entity.type
_entity.pdbx_description
1 polymer ?
#
loop_
_entity_poly.entity_id
_entity_poly.type
_entity_poly.pdbx_seq_one_letter_code
_entity_poly.pdbx_strand_id
1 'polypeptide(L)'
;MISNDPNSGTLVLRLIDNSENKEWSNLKIHTLCFQETGNEDPLENECLGEELISRTNIGVNDQLTIRIKPGKYTGRILVREETFFFGNTVVSVGLFGEKLSSQANCEHLSGNLNGAISDISRCPGILIKPGKRTMIDFFVTNEKESFPLRAFWLGLFSKGLSGGSRQFSINHSKFHIYSE
;
A
#
# COMPACT_ATOMS: atom_id res chain seq x y z
N MET A 1 -5.69 21.45 -3.71
CA MET A 1 -4.61 20.87 -4.55
C MET A 1 -5.11 20.17 -5.81
N ILE A 2 -6.32 19.61 -5.81
CA ILE A 2 -7.03 19.21 -7.03
C ILE A 2 -7.20 20.42 -7.97
N SER A 3 -6.99 20.23 -9.27
CA SER A 3 -7.04 21.32 -10.24
C SER A 3 -7.57 20.87 -11.59
N ASN A 4 -8.42 21.70 -12.19
CA ASN A 4 -8.92 21.51 -13.55
C ASN A 4 -8.12 22.33 -14.59
N ASP A 5 -6.98 22.90 -14.19
CA ASP A 5 -6.11 23.66 -15.09
C ASP A 5 -5.59 22.74 -16.21
N PRO A 6 -5.55 23.18 -17.48
CA PRO A 6 -4.93 22.41 -18.57
C PRO A 6 -3.47 22.00 -18.30
N ASN A 7 -2.76 22.73 -17.44
CA ASN A 7 -1.40 22.42 -17.01
C ASN A 7 -1.33 21.48 -15.79
N SER A 8 -2.47 20.97 -15.31
CA SER A 8 -2.49 19.96 -14.25
C SER A 8 -1.82 18.66 -14.69
N GLY A 9 -1.20 17.95 -13.75
CA GLY A 9 -0.84 16.56 -13.93
C GLY A 9 -1.97 15.65 -13.50
N THR A 10 -1.86 14.37 -13.82
CA THR A 10 -2.89 13.38 -13.50
C THR A 10 -2.30 12.31 -12.60
N LEU A 11 -2.83 12.17 -11.38
CA LEU A 11 -2.56 11.03 -10.51
C LEU A 11 -3.54 9.91 -10.86
N VAL A 12 -3.03 8.70 -11.00
CA VAL A 12 -3.84 7.51 -11.30
C VAL A 12 -3.50 6.44 -10.27
N LEU A 13 -4.52 5.91 -9.60
CA LEU A 13 -4.40 4.79 -8.68
C LEU A 13 -4.98 3.53 -9.32
N ARG A 14 -4.24 2.42 -9.24
CA ARG A 14 -4.65 1.15 -9.86
C ARG A 14 -4.35 -0.04 -8.96
N LEU A 15 -5.26 -1.00 -8.94
CA LEU A 15 -5.05 -2.28 -8.29
C LEU A 15 -4.48 -3.29 -9.30
N ILE A 16 -3.35 -3.90 -8.97
CA ILE A 16 -2.75 -5.00 -9.74
C ILE A 16 -2.82 -6.26 -8.89
N ASP A 17 -3.69 -7.19 -9.27
CA ASP A 17 -3.81 -8.49 -8.62
C ASP A 17 -2.84 -9.50 -9.24
N ASN A 18 -1.81 -9.86 -8.48
CA ASN A 18 -0.85 -10.92 -8.83
C ASN A 18 -1.00 -12.14 -7.91
N SER A 19 -2.16 -12.31 -7.28
CA SER A 19 -2.40 -13.40 -6.36
C SER A 19 -2.84 -14.67 -7.12
N GLU A 20 -2.15 -15.77 -6.86
CA GLU A 20 -2.42 -17.04 -7.57
C GLU A 20 -3.70 -17.77 -7.12
N ASN A 21 -4.22 -17.46 -5.93
CA ASN A 21 -5.22 -18.31 -5.24
C ASN A 21 -6.44 -17.56 -4.67
N LYS A 22 -6.51 -16.23 -4.78
CA LYS A 22 -7.64 -15.43 -4.27
C LYS A 22 -7.88 -14.27 -5.22
N GLU A 23 -8.85 -14.39 -6.13
CA GLU A 23 -9.21 -13.26 -6.99
C GLU A 23 -9.71 -12.08 -6.13
N TRP A 24 -9.00 -10.96 -6.21
CA TRP A 24 -9.38 -9.74 -5.53
C TRP A 24 -10.37 -8.97 -6.39
N SER A 25 -11.58 -8.77 -5.88
CA SER A 25 -12.60 -7.98 -6.59
C SER A 25 -12.40 -6.48 -6.37
N ASN A 26 -11.95 -6.06 -5.18
CA ASN A 26 -11.68 -4.67 -4.85
C ASN A 26 -10.66 -4.50 -3.72
N LEU A 27 -10.03 -3.32 -3.70
CA LEU A 27 -9.20 -2.82 -2.62
C LEU A 27 -9.88 -1.62 -1.97
N LYS A 28 -9.97 -1.61 -0.63
CA LYS A 28 -10.54 -0.51 0.15
C LYS A 28 -9.45 0.48 0.56
N ILE A 29 -9.33 1.58 -0.15
CA ILE A 29 -8.49 2.71 0.26
C ILE A 29 -9.25 3.47 1.34
N HIS A 30 -8.69 3.49 2.54
CA HIS A 30 -9.29 4.19 3.67
C HIS A 30 -9.02 5.68 3.60
N THR A 31 -7.77 6.07 3.37
CA THR A 31 -7.42 7.47 3.11
C THR A 31 -6.20 7.62 2.20
N LEU A 32 -6.20 8.68 1.39
CA LEU A 32 -5.01 9.21 0.71
C LEU A 32 -4.82 10.66 1.14
N CYS A 33 -3.70 10.93 1.80
CA CYS A 33 -3.30 12.23 2.32
C CYS A 33 -2.07 12.73 1.56
N PHE A 34 -2.07 13.99 1.15
CA PHE A 34 -0.88 14.68 0.62
C PHE A 34 -0.42 15.78 1.58
N GLN A 35 0.83 16.19 1.40
CA GLN A 35 1.53 17.18 2.22
C GLN A 35 1.63 16.78 3.69
N GLU A 36 1.64 15.48 3.99
CA GLU A 36 1.94 15.02 5.34
C GLU A 36 3.44 15.15 5.63
N THR A 37 3.77 15.71 6.79
CA THR A 37 5.14 15.78 7.30
C THR A 37 5.18 15.10 8.66
N GLY A 38 5.92 13.99 8.77
CA GLY A 38 6.20 13.35 10.06
C GLY A 38 4.95 12.94 10.83
N ASN A 39 4.22 11.95 10.31
CA ASN A 39 3.11 11.35 11.05
C ASN A 39 3.67 10.43 12.16
N GLU A 40 3.32 10.71 13.41
CA GLU A 40 3.71 9.92 14.58
C GLU A 40 2.99 8.57 14.59
N ASP A 41 1.73 8.52 14.12
CA ASP A 41 0.97 7.29 13.94
C ASP A 41 0.48 7.13 12.47
N PRO A 42 1.19 6.35 11.64
CA PRO A 42 0.82 6.12 10.26
C PRO A 42 -0.49 5.33 10.09
N LEU A 43 -1.11 4.83 11.16
CA LEU A 43 -2.41 4.17 11.13
C LEU A 43 -3.58 5.12 11.38
N GLU A 44 -3.32 6.37 11.77
CA GLU A 44 -4.37 7.35 12.06
C GLU A 44 -5.21 7.63 10.81
N ASN A 45 -6.53 7.78 10.99
CA ASN A 45 -7.44 7.96 9.87
C ASN A 45 -7.45 9.40 9.33
N GLU A 46 -7.08 10.36 10.17
CA GLU A 46 -7.10 11.77 9.84
C GLU A 46 -5.83 12.16 9.09
N CYS A 47 -5.99 12.97 8.04
CA CYS A 47 -4.86 13.54 7.33
C CYS A 47 -4.33 14.74 8.10
N LEU A 48 -3.02 14.80 8.33
CA LEU A 48 -2.37 16.01 8.86
C LEU A 48 -2.22 17.09 7.78
N GLY A 49 -2.29 16.70 6.51
CA GLY A 49 -2.26 17.58 5.34
C GLY A 49 -3.60 17.65 4.60
N GLU A 50 -3.57 17.61 3.27
CA GLU A 50 -4.78 17.63 2.43
C GLU A 50 -5.26 16.19 2.15
N GLU A 51 -6.52 15.90 2.51
CA GLU A 51 -7.18 14.64 2.13
C GLU A 51 -7.60 14.70 0.66
N LEU A 52 -7.15 13.72 -0.13
CA LEU A 52 -7.52 13.57 -1.54
C LEU A 52 -8.63 12.55 -1.75
N ILE A 53 -8.58 11.46 -0.99
CA ILE A 53 -9.55 10.38 -1.06
C ILE A 53 -9.86 9.95 0.36
N SER A 54 -11.15 9.78 0.65
CA SER A 54 -11.63 9.11 1.85
C SER A 54 -12.48 7.92 1.43
N ARG A 55 -12.22 6.75 2.03
CA ARG A 55 -13.03 5.52 1.94
C ARG A 55 -13.54 5.21 0.54
N THR A 56 -12.62 4.90 -0.37
CA THR A 56 -12.93 4.55 -1.75
C THR A 56 -12.50 3.13 -2.07
N ASN A 57 -13.28 2.46 -2.93
CA ASN A 57 -12.95 1.13 -3.41
C ASN A 57 -12.39 1.23 -4.84
N ILE A 58 -11.35 0.47 -5.13
CA ILE A 58 -10.78 0.34 -6.48
C ILE A 58 -10.78 -1.14 -6.86
N GLY A 59 -11.48 -1.52 -7.93
CA GLY A 59 -11.42 -2.86 -8.52
C GLY A 59 -10.18 -3.07 -9.40
N VAL A 60 -9.90 -4.33 -9.75
CA VAL A 60 -8.73 -4.71 -10.59
C VAL A 60 -8.78 -4.09 -12.00
N ASN A 61 -9.98 -3.78 -12.50
CA ASN A 61 -10.17 -3.13 -13.80
C ASN A 61 -10.44 -1.62 -13.68
N ASP A 62 -10.47 -1.08 -12.46
CA ASP A 62 -10.78 0.32 -12.22
C ASP A 62 -9.50 1.17 -12.16
N GLN A 63 -9.60 2.40 -12.65
CA GLN A 63 -8.56 3.42 -12.48
C GLN A 63 -9.16 4.64 -11.81
N LEU A 64 -8.72 4.95 -10.60
CA LEU A 64 -9.11 6.19 -9.95
C LEU A 64 -8.18 7.30 -10.40
N THR A 65 -8.73 8.28 -11.10
CA THR A 65 -7.97 9.35 -11.75
C THR A 65 -8.28 10.69 -11.10
N ILE A 66 -7.25 11.41 -10.66
CA ILE A 66 -7.36 12.71 -9.99
C ILE A 66 -6.45 13.71 -10.70
N ARG A 67 -6.99 14.87 -11.09
CA ARG A 67 -6.16 15.97 -11.61
C ARG A 67 -5.59 16.79 -10.48
N ILE A 68 -4.27 16.89 -10.44
CA ILE A 68 -3.52 17.51 -9.34
C ILE A 68 -2.60 18.57 -9.93
N LYS A 69 -2.40 19.68 -9.21
CA LYS A 69 -1.42 20.69 -9.59
C LYS A 69 -0.02 20.03 -9.74
N PRO A 70 0.83 20.50 -10.67
CA PRO A 70 2.20 20.02 -10.75
C PRO A 70 2.98 20.35 -9.47
N GLY A 71 3.85 19.45 -9.05
CA GLY A 71 4.62 19.61 -7.83
C GLY A 71 5.18 18.29 -7.31
N LYS A 72 5.96 18.39 -6.24
CA LYS A 72 6.43 17.25 -5.46
C LYS A 72 5.63 17.18 -4.17
N TYR A 73 5.06 16.02 -3.89
CA TYR A 73 4.15 15.81 -2.77
C TYR A 73 4.70 14.72 -1.84
N THR A 74 4.72 15.02 -0.55
CA THR A 74 4.78 13.99 0.50
C THR A 74 3.38 13.55 0.83
N GLY A 75 3.22 12.46 1.58
CA GLY A 75 1.88 11.98 1.92
C GLY A 75 1.85 10.56 2.47
N ARG A 76 0.63 10.04 2.55
CA ARG A 76 0.35 8.69 3.00
C ARG A 76 -0.87 8.12 2.30
N ILE A 77 -0.82 6.83 2.00
CA ILE A 77 -2.00 6.05 1.62
C ILE A 77 -2.21 4.99 2.70
N LEU A 78 -3.41 4.93 3.24
CA LEU A 78 -3.83 3.91 4.19
C LEU A 78 -4.87 3.00 3.52
N VAL A 79 -4.56 1.72 3.48
CA VAL A 79 -5.44 0.66 3.01
C VAL A 79 -5.76 -0.22 4.20
N ARG A 80 -7.05 -0.43 4.48
CA ARG A 80 -7.49 -1.31 5.56
C ARG A 80 -8.34 -2.42 4.96
N GLU A 81 -7.93 -3.66 5.19
CA GLU A 81 -8.73 -4.83 4.84
C GLU A 81 -9.11 -5.60 6.10
N GLU A 82 -10.41 -5.77 6.29
CA GLU A 82 -10.94 -6.67 7.32
C GLU A 82 -10.95 -8.09 6.75
N THR A 83 -10.09 -8.97 7.26
CA THR A 83 -10.17 -10.39 6.88
C THR A 83 -11.26 -11.10 7.69
N PHE A 84 -12.19 -11.73 6.97
CA PHE A 84 -13.41 -12.33 7.53
C PHE A 84 -13.20 -13.57 8.42
N PHE A 85 -11.99 -14.14 8.47
CA PHE A 85 -11.68 -15.28 9.32
C PHE A 85 -10.53 -14.93 10.29
N PHE A 86 -10.83 -14.99 11.58
CA PHE A 86 -10.02 -14.58 12.75
C PHE A 86 -9.94 -13.09 13.08
N GLY A 87 -10.59 -12.20 12.32
CA GLY A 87 -10.75 -10.79 12.71
C GLY A 87 -9.45 -9.98 12.70
N ASN A 88 -8.42 -10.43 11.98
CA ASN A 88 -7.19 -9.68 11.82
C ASN A 88 -7.38 -8.65 10.69
N THR A 89 -7.35 -7.37 11.03
CA THR A 89 -7.30 -6.28 10.05
C THR A 89 -5.89 -6.21 9.50
N VAL A 90 -5.71 -6.50 8.21
CA VAL A 90 -4.44 -6.24 7.53
C VAL A 90 -4.44 -4.77 7.14
N VAL A 91 -3.43 -4.04 7.62
CA VAL A 91 -3.30 -2.62 7.32
C VAL A 91 -2.06 -2.41 6.47
N SER A 92 -2.26 -1.87 5.28
CA SER A 92 -1.15 -1.48 4.41
C SER A 92 -1.02 0.03 4.38
N VAL A 93 0.21 0.51 4.52
CA VAL A 93 0.53 1.93 4.54
C VAL A 93 1.62 2.25 3.55
N GLY A 94 1.30 3.08 2.56
CA GLY A 94 2.29 3.73 1.69
C GLY A 94 2.68 5.08 2.28
N LEU A 95 3.94 5.29 2.64
CA LEU A 95 4.47 6.57 3.14
C LEU A 95 5.34 7.23 2.07
N PHE A 96 4.97 8.42 1.61
CA PHE A 96 5.67 9.14 0.55
C PHE A 96 6.44 10.31 1.16
N GLY A 97 7.77 10.28 1.07
CA GLY A 97 8.61 11.25 1.77
C GLY A 97 9.93 11.53 1.08
N GLU A 98 10.62 12.58 1.54
CA GLU A 98 11.90 13.02 0.96
C GLU A 98 13.10 12.23 1.50
N LYS A 99 12.92 11.44 2.56
CA LYS A 99 14.01 10.83 3.34
C LYS A 99 14.59 9.52 2.76
N LEU A 100 14.09 9.02 1.63
CA LEU A 100 14.68 7.85 0.97
C LEU A 100 15.78 8.30 0.01
N SER A 101 17.03 8.11 0.45
CA SER A 101 18.22 8.41 -0.33
C SER A 101 18.36 7.46 -1.52
N SER A 102 18.53 8.01 -2.72
CA SER A 102 19.10 7.38 -3.92
C SER A 102 18.39 6.17 -4.57
N GLN A 103 17.37 5.59 -3.96
CA GLN A 103 16.63 4.47 -4.55
C GLN A 103 15.32 4.95 -5.19
N ALA A 104 15.11 4.59 -6.46
CA ALA A 104 13.86 4.88 -7.19
C ALA A 104 12.68 4.01 -6.71
N ASN A 105 12.96 2.95 -5.96
CA ASN A 105 12.00 1.94 -5.54
C ASN A 105 11.57 2.16 -4.09
N CYS A 106 10.36 1.72 -3.75
CA CYS A 106 9.86 1.75 -2.38
C CYS A 106 10.56 0.69 -1.52
N GLU A 107 10.93 1.06 -0.30
CA GLU A 107 11.44 0.14 0.72
C GLU A 107 10.25 -0.50 1.46
N HIS A 108 10.25 -1.82 1.55
CA HIS A 108 9.21 -2.58 2.24
C HIS A 108 9.62 -2.91 3.67
N LEU A 109 8.78 -2.54 4.63
CA LEU A 109 8.95 -2.80 6.05
C LEU A 109 7.69 -3.51 6.56
N SER A 110 7.83 -4.77 6.96
CA SER A 110 6.75 -5.51 7.62
C SER A 110 6.93 -5.39 9.14
N GLY A 111 5.85 -5.08 9.87
CA GLY A 111 5.90 -4.90 11.31
C GLY A 111 4.54 -5.00 11.99
N ASN A 112 4.55 -4.98 13.33
CA ASN A 112 3.34 -4.81 14.11
C ASN A 112 3.25 -3.34 14.55
N LEU A 113 2.21 -2.63 14.09
CA LEU A 113 1.91 -1.27 14.50
C LEU A 113 0.63 -1.30 15.34
N ASN A 114 0.70 -0.83 16.59
CA ASN A 114 -0.44 -0.73 17.51
C ASN A 114 -1.29 -2.01 17.63
N GLY A 115 -0.66 -3.19 17.55
CA GLY A 115 -1.32 -4.49 17.66
C GLY A 115 -1.82 -5.07 16.33
N ALA A 116 -1.72 -4.33 15.22
CA ALA A 116 -2.11 -4.78 13.88
C ALA A 116 -0.87 -5.20 13.06
N ILE A 117 -0.98 -6.35 12.39
CA ILE A 117 -0.01 -6.76 11.36
C ILE A 117 -0.11 -5.75 10.23
N SER A 118 0.98 -5.03 9.99
CA SER A 118 1.02 -3.93 9.04
C SER A 118 2.15 -4.07 8.03
N ASP A 119 1.83 -3.83 6.77
CA ASP A 119 2.80 -3.71 5.68
C ASP A 119 3.03 -2.23 5.39
N ILE A 120 4.25 -1.76 5.59
CA ILE A 120 4.62 -0.37 5.39
C ILE A 120 5.55 -0.29 4.19
N SER A 121 5.13 0.40 3.14
CA SER A 121 6.00 0.76 2.03
C SER A 121 6.43 2.21 2.18
N ARG A 122 7.72 2.46 2.34
CA ARG A 122 8.28 3.81 2.30
C ARG A 122 8.74 4.10 0.88
N CYS A 123 8.19 5.14 0.28
CA CYS A 123 8.45 5.53 -1.10
C CYS A 123 9.01 6.96 -1.18
N PRO A 124 9.74 7.29 -2.26
CA PRO A 124 10.03 8.68 -2.60
C PRO A 124 8.76 9.51 -2.73
N GLY A 125 8.89 10.82 -2.51
CA GLY A 125 7.80 11.77 -2.72
C GLY A 125 7.21 11.69 -4.14
N ILE A 126 5.90 11.84 -4.24
CA ILE A 126 5.14 11.74 -5.48
C ILE A 126 5.41 12.98 -6.33
N LEU A 127 6.01 12.79 -7.51
CA LEU A 127 6.23 13.86 -8.47
C LEU A 127 5.10 13.90 -9.50
N ILE A 128 4.34 14.99 -9.51
CA ILE A 128 3.30 15.27 -10.50
C ILE A 128 3.86 16.28 -11.49
N LYS A 129 3.95 15.89 -12.77
CA LYS A 129 4.42 16.76 -13.85
C LYS A 129 3.24 17.32 -14.66
N PRO A 130 3.35 18.54 -15.23
CA PRO A 130 2.29 19.13 -16.05
C PRO A 130 1.94 18.25 -17.25
N GLY A 131 0.66 17.99 -17.48
CA GLY A 131 0.17 17.21 -18.63
C GLY A 131 0.59 15.74 -18.66
N LYS A 132 1.20 15.24 -17.58
CA LYS A 132 1.75 13.89 -17.47
C LYS A 132 0.93 13.05 -16.50
N ARG A 133 1.00 11.72 -16.65
CA ARG A 133 0.36 10.79 -15.72
C ARG A 133 1.39 10.29 -14.72
N THR A 134 1.01 10.29 -13.45
CA THR A 134 1.77 9.65 -12.37
C THR A 134 0.91 8.51 -11.85
N MET A 135 1.44 7.29 -11.93
CA MET A 135 0.75 6.07 -11.56
C MET A 135 1.20 5.63 -10.17
N ILE A 136 0.25 5.22 -9.32
CA ILE A 136 0.51 4.47 -8.10
C ILE A 136 -0.21 3.13 -8.24
N ASP A 137 0.59 2.09 -8.40
CA ASP A 137 0.09 0.72 -8.50
C ASP A 137 0.15 0.04 -7.14
N PHE A 138 -0.96 -0.55 -6.76
CA PHE A 138 -1.11 -1.38 -5.57
C PHE A 138 -1.01 -2.83 -6.00
N PHE A 139 0.13 -3.46 -5.76
CA PHE A 139 0.30 -4.87 -6.04
C PHE A 139 -0.19 -5.67 -4.85
N VAL A 140 -1.12 -6.59 -5.08
CA VAL A 140 -1.54 -7.56 -4.06
C VAL A 140 -0.94 -8.92 -4.39
N THR A 141 -0.23 -9.50 -3.41
CA THR A 141 0.51 -10.76 -3.60
C THR A 141 0.24 -11.76 -2.47
N ASN A 142 0.42 -13.04 -2.77
CA ASN A 142 0.30 -14.13 -1.80
C ASN A 142 1.63 -14.47 -1.09
N GLU A 143 2.75 -13.90 -1.52
CA GLU A 143 4.10 -14.32 -1.12
C GLU A 143 4.48 -13.78 0.25
N LYS A 144 4.38 -14.60 1.31
CA LYS A 144 5.17 -14.38 2.54
C LYS A 144 6.64 -14.31 2.10
N GLU A 145 7.30 -13.16 2.17
CA GLU A 145 8.77 -13.12 2.07
C GLU A 145 9.33 -13.81 3.33
N SER A 146 9.35 -15.14 3.29
CA SER A 146 9.82 -15.98 4.38
C SER A 146 11.33 -15.85 4.46
N PHE A 147 11.82 -15.15 5.49
CA PHE A 147 13.21 -15.25 5.95
C PHE A 147 13.57 -16.74 6.14
N PRO A 148 14.41 -17.34 5.28
CA PRO A 148 14.54 -18.79 5.16
C PRO A 148 15.17 -19.46 6.40
N LEU A 149 15.78 -18.70 7.31
CA LEU A 149 16.47 -19.25 8.48
C LEU A 149 15.59 -19.47 9.73
N ARG A 150 14.39 -18.88 9.85
CA ARG A 150 13.53 -19.11 11.04
C ARG A 150 12.59 -20.31 10.92
N ALA A 151 12.19 -20.68 9.70
CA ALA A 151 11.31 -21.83 9.47
C ALA A 151 12.03 -23.19 9.57
N PHE A 152 13.36 -23.23 9.35
CA PHE A 152 14.15 -24.46 9.47
C PHE A 152 14.26 -24.95 10.93
N TRP A 153 14.35 -24.03 11.91
CA TRP A 153 14.50 -24.41 13.32
C TRP A 153 13.21 -24.85 14.00
N LEU A 154 12.04 -24.51 13.46
CA LEU A 154 10.74 -24.97 13.98
C LEU A 154 10.33 -26.35 13.42
N GLY A 155 11.01 -26.85 12.37
CA GLY A 155 10.69 -28.12 11.71
C GLY A 155 11.27 -29.38 12.36
N LEU A 156 12.06 -29.27 13.43
CA LEU A 156 12.70 -30.41 14.08
C LEU A 156 11.94 -30.99 15.28
N PHE A 157 10.82 -30.38 15.73
CA PHE A 157 10.15 -30.77 16.98
C PHE A 157 8.66 -31.15 16.92
N SER A 158 8.05 -31.39 15.75
CA SER A 158 6.68 -31.90 15.70
C SER A 158 6.50 -33.08 14.75
N LYS A 159 6.86 -34.27 15.26
CA LYS A 159 6.30 -35.53 14.75
C LYS A 159 4.82 -35.61 15.14
N GLY A 160 3.90 -35.69 14.18
CA GLY A 160 2.51 -36.07 14.47
C GLY A 160 1.47 -35.65 13.43
N LEU A 161 1.21 -36.56 12.48
CA LEU A 161 -0.06 -36.84 11.77
C LEU A 161 -1.10 -35.72 11.53
N SER A 162 -1.39 -35.55 10.23
CA SER A 162 -2.67 -35.12 9.62
C SER A 162 -3.02 -33.63 9.65
N GLY A 163 -3.58 -33.18 8.53
CA GLY A 163 -4.26 -31.89 8.43
C GLY A 163 -3.43 -30.85 7.71
N GLY A 164 -3.60 -30.81 6.38
CA GLY A 164 -3.19 -29.66 5.60
C GLY A 164 -3.82 -28.40 6.19
N SER A 165 -2.97 -27.53 6.73
CA SER A 165 -3.32 -26.16 7.03
C SER A 165 -2.49 -25.30 6.10
N ARG A 166 -2.99 -25.18 4.86
CA ARG A 166 -2.62 -24.08 3.99
C ARG A 166 -3.04 -22.80 4.72
N GLN A 167 -2.12 -22.23 5.49
CA GLN A 167 -2.29 -20.97 6.19
C GLN A 167 -2.24 -19.86 5.14
N PHE A 168 -3.41 -19.51 4.61
CA PHE A 168 -3.56 -18.35 3.73
C PHE A 168 -3.77 -17.10 4.58
N SER A 169 -2.69 -16.34 4.77
CA SER A 169 -2.76 -14.93 5.14
C SER A 169 -2.34 -14.11 3.93
N ILE A 170 -3.12 -13.09 3.61
CA ILE A 170 -2.73 -12.02 2.67
C ILE A 170 -1.49 -11.40 3.27
N ASN A 171 -0.36 -11.47 2.58
CA ASN A 171 0.91 -11.15 3.24
C ASN A 171 1.53 -9.83 2.82
N HIS A 172 1.35 -9.33 1.60
CA HIS A 172 2.00 -8.07 1.23
C HIS A 172 1.25 -7.31 0.14
N SER A 173 1.15 -6.00 0.35
CA SER A 173 0.92 -5.06 -0.74
C SER A 173 2.15 -4.19 -0.98
N LYS A 174 2.60 -4.13 -2.24
CA LYS A 174 3.74 -3.32 -2.67
C LYS A 174 3.21 -2.12 -3.45
N PHE A 175 3.81 -0.96 -3.21
CA PHE A 175 3.51 0.25 -3.95
C PHE A 175 4.59 0.47 -5.00
N HIS A 176 4.18 0.79 -6.22
CA HIS A 176 5.09 1.23 -7.27
C HIS A 176 4.64 2.57 -7.81
N ILE A 177 5.58 3.51 -7.94
CA ILE A 177 5.31 4.85 -8.43
C ILE A 177 6.16 5.11 -9.66
N TYR A 178 5.52 5.54 -10.73
CA TYR A 178 6.23 5.96 -11.93
C TYR A 178 5.42 7.03 -12.68
N SER A 179 6.08 7.72 -13.61
CA SER A 179 5.46 8.79 -14.40
C SER A 179 5.65 8.50 -15.90
N GLU A 180 4.57 8.64 -16.66
CA GLU A 180 4.50 8.53 -18.13
C GLU A 180 4.43 9.92 -18.78
#